data_AF-A0AAW3WJT7-F1
#
_entry.id   AF-A0AAW3WJT7-F1
#
_cell.length_a   1.000
_cell.length_b   1.000
_cell.length_c   1.000
_cell.angle_alpha   90.00
_cell.angle_beta   90.00
_cell.angle_gamma   90.00
#
_symmetry.space_group_name_H-M   'P 1'
#
loop_
_entity.id
_entity.type
_entity.pdbx_description
1 polymer ?
#
loop_
_entity_poly.entity_id
_entity_poly.type
_entity_poly.pdbx_seq_one_letter_code
_entity_poly.pdbx_strand_id
1 'polypeptide(L)'
;MSRKPRKKEEDCCQNPDAKSHRTRNRLYERVGFYEKKVSLGQDVLEKLEFLIRLQHGENPDEPMVVSDVLSYCINTCYNINAVQATMTKQDKPKVKAAKTPEGQRLYRYYQMAQVGGASKLVEAFNAKNMRGKPYFPHTNDVIKNLELEDLYSDENFWEGDDGPEEEEDEDQWSITEIRALNDHEAVSQAIKELNERAFPTTKKKRSKTILSSGRDTKDRD
;
A
#
# COMPACT_ATOMS: atom_id res chain seq x y z
N MET A 1 -10.80 -36.16 -52.13
CA MET A 1 -10.12 -35.88 -50.85
C MET A 1 -10.59 -34.54 -50.33
N SER A 2 -11.53 -34.54 -49.37
CA SER A 2 -12.17 -33.33 -48.87
C SER A 2 -11.29 -32.66 -47.80
N ARG A 3 -10.85 -31.42 -48.06
CA ARG A 3 -10.08 -30.62 -47.10
C ARG A 3 -11.02 -30.18 -45.98
N LYS A 4 -10.78 -30.65 -44.76
CA LYS A 4 -11.46 -30.14 -43.55
C LYS A 4 -11.23 -28.62 -43.45
N PRO A 5 -12.26 -27.81 -43.17
CA PRO A 5 -12.05 -26.40 -42.91
C PRO A 5 -11.27 -26.24 -41.60
N ARG A 6 -10.26 -25.35 -41.62
CA ARG A 6 -9.61 -24.88 -40.39
C ARG A 6 -10.70 -24.31 -39.49
N LYS A 7 -10.79 -24.81 -38.25
CA LYS A 7 -11.59 -24.16 -37.21
C LYS A 7 -11.20 -22.68 -37.19
N LYS A 8 -12.19 -21.81 -37.35
CA LYS A 8 -12.05 -20.37 -37.13
C LYS A 8 -11.37 -20.18 -35.78
N GLU A 9 -10.29 -19.40 -35.76
CA GLU A 9 -9.81 -18.78 -34.52
C GLU A 9 -11.00 -17.99 -33.97
N GLU A 10 -11.67 -18.57 -32.98
CA GLU A 10 -12.68 -17.86 -32.22
C GLU A 10 -11.98 -16.71 -31.50
N ASP A 11 -12.46 -15.53 -31.82
CA ASP A 11 -12.05 -14.23 -31.35
C ASP A 11 -11.98 -14.21 -29.81
N CYS A 12 -10.80 -14.54 -29.26
CA CYS A 12 -10.53 -14.58 -27.82
C CYS A 12 -10.77 -13.22 -27.13
N CYS A 13 -10.94 -12.16 -27.93
CA CYS A 13 -11.26 -10.80 -27.55
C CYS A 13 -12.71 -10.61 -27.05
N GLN A 14 -13.60 -11.57 -27.28
CA GLN A 14 -15.03 -11.44 -26.94
C GLN A 14 -15.42 -12.02 -25.57
N ASN A 15 -14.55 -12.84 -24.93
CA ASN A 15 -14.86 -13.45 -23.63
C ASN A 15 -15.05 -12.36 -22.55
N PRO A 16 -16.17 -12.35 -21.80
CA PRO A 16 -16.42 -11.42 -20.69
C PRO A 16 -15.26 -11.33 -19.69
N ASP A 17 -14.61 -12.46 -19.38
CA ASP A 17 -13.49 -12.49 -18.43
C ASP A 17 -12.26 -11.77 -19.00
N ALA A 18 -11.96 -11.97 -20.28
CA ALA A 18 -10.87 -11.28 -20.96
C ALA A 18 -11.12 -9.76 -21.05
N LYS A 19 -12.37 -9.35 -21.28
CA LYS A 19 -12.76 -7.93 -21.26
C LYS A 19 -12.62 -7.34 -19.87
N SER A 20 -13.10 -8.02 -18.82
CA SER A 20 -12.97 -7.61 -17.42
C SER A 20 -11.50 -7.45 -17.01
N HIS A 21 -10.66 -8.43 -17.35
CA HIS A 21 -9.22 -8.39 -17.10
C HIS A 21 -8.56 -7.20 -17.79
N ARG A 22 -8.89 -6.95 -19.07
CA ARG A 22 -8.34 -5.82 -19.82
C ARG A 22 -8.76 -4.47 -19.26
N THR A 23 -10.02 -4.33 -18.84
CA THR A 23 -10.53 -3.11 -18.21
C THR A 23 -9.80 -2.84 -16.89
N ARG A 24 -9.67 -3.86 -16.03
CA ARG A 24 -8.91 -3.76 -14.78
C ARG A 24 -7.47 -3.34 -15.03
N ASN A 25 -6.79 -3.97 -15.98
CA ASN A 25 -5.40 -3.65 -16.28
C ASN A 25 -5.23 -2.22 -16.78
N ARG A 26 -6.10 -1.75 -17.68
CA ARG A 26 -6.09 -0.36 -18.14
C ARG A 26 -6.32 0.63 -17.01
N LEU A 27 -7.20 0.28 -16.07
CA LEU A 27 -7.43 1.10 -14.88
C LEU A 27 -6.18 1.15 -14.00
N TYR A 28 -5.56 0.00 -13.73
CA TYR A 28 -4.32 -0.08 -12.93
C TYR A 28 -3.17 0.70 -13.58
N GLU A 29 -3.04 0.61 -14.91
CA GLU A 29 -2.06 1.39 -15.67
C GLU A 29 -2.28 2.91 -15.53
N ARG A 30 -3.53 3.39 -15.51
CA ARG A 30 -3.84 4.82 -15.28
C ARG A 30 -3.35 5.33 -13.93
N VAL A 31 -3.31 4.46 -12.93
CA VAL A 31 -2.80 4.77 -11.58
C VAL A 31 -1.38 4.23 -11.35
N GLY A 32 -0.64 3.97 -12.44
CA GLY A 32 0.80 3.68 -12.40
C GLY A 32 1.19 2.23 -12.07
N PHE A 33 0.23 1.31 -12.04
CA PHE A 33 0.48 -0.12 -11.80
C PHE A 33 0.49 -0.88 -13.12
N TYR A 34 1.64 -1.43 -13.46
CA TYR A 34 1.85 -2.19 -14.68
C TYR A 34 1.94 -3.68 -14.36
N GLU A 35 1.16 -4.50 -15.06
CA GLU A 35 1.27 -5.96 -14.93
C GLU A 35 2.59 -6.45 -15.54
N LYS A 36 3.35 -7.23 -14.76
CA LYS A 36 4.57 -7.90 -15.20
C LYS A 36 4.49 -9.37 -14.84
N LYS A 37 4.81 -10.23 -15.81
CA LYS A 37 4.95 -11.67 -15.58
C LYS A 37 6.33 -11.96 -15.02
N VAL A 38 6.37 -12.66 -13.89
CA VAL A 38 7.62 -13.06 -13.22
C VAL A 38 7.59 -14.58 -13.02
N SER A 39 8.72 -15.23 -13.29
CA SER A 39 8.89 -16.67 -13.00
C SER A 39 9.55 -16.82 -11.64
N LEU A 40 8.92 -17.57 -10.75
CA LEU A 40 9.41 -17.86 -9.40
C LEU A 40 9.69 -19.37 -9.28
N GLY A 41 10.81 -19.73 -8.65
CA GLY A 41 11.08 -21.12 -8.29
C GLY A 41 10.13 -21.63 -7.20
N GLN A 42 9.98 -22.95 -7.08
CA GLN A 42 9.03 -23.59 -6.17
C GLN A 42 9.18 -23.13 -4.71
N ASP A 43 10.40 -23.13 -4.18
CA ASP A 43 10.70 -22.67 -2.81
C ASP A 43 10.32 -21.20 -2.56
N VAL A 44 10.46 -20.34 -3.57
CA VAL A 44 10.08 -18.92 -3.47
C VAL A 44 8.56 -18.77 -3.50
N LEU A 45 7.86 -19.56 -4.31
CA LEU A 45 6.40 -19.58 -4.33
C LEU A 45 5.82 -20.00 -2.98
N GLU A 46 6.37 -21.04 -2.35
CA GLU A 46 5.94 -21.51 -1.03
C GLU A 46 6.16 -20.43 0.06
N LYS A 47 7.29 -19.72 0.01
CA LYS A 47 7.56 -18.59 0.92
C LYS A 47 6.62 -17.42 0.69
N LEU A 48 6.31 -17.10 -0.57
CA LEU A 48 5.38 -16.03 -0.91
C LEU A 48 3.97 -16.36 -0.41
N GLU A 49 3.51 -17.60 -0.62
CA GLU A 49 2.23 -18.09 -0.11
C GLU A 49 2.17 -18.03 1.42
N PHE A 50 3.25 -18.43 2.11
CA PHE A 50 3.35 -18.31 3.56
C PHE A 50 3.24 -16.85 4.02
N LEU A 51 3.95 -15.92 3.38
CA LEU A 51 3.91 -14.49 3.74
C LEU A 51 2.52 -13.88 3.51
N ILE A 52 1.87 -14.23 2.40
CA ILE A 52 0.49 -13.82 2.10
C ILE A 52 -0.43 -14.30 3.22
N ARG A 53 -0.37 -15.59 3.59
CA ARG A 53 -1.20 -16.14 4.67
C ARG A 53 -0.91 -15.49 6.02
N LEU A 54 0.36 -15.23 6.31
CA LEU A 54 0.79 -14.63 7.57
C LEU A 54 0.24 -13.20 7.72
N GLN A 55 0.21 -12.43 6.64
CA GLN A 55 -0.21 -11.02 6.68
C GLN A 55 -1.72 -10.85 6.44
N HIS A 56 -2.32 -11.63 5.53
CA HIS A 56 -3.68 -11.43 5.04
C HIS A 56 -4.65 -12.57 5.37
N GLY A 57 -4.18 -13.66 5.99
CA GLY A 57 -4.99 -14.84 6.29
C GLY A 57 -5.15 -15.81 5.12
N GLU A 58 -6.01 -16.82 5.28
CA GLU A 58 -6.04 -18.00 4.39
C GLU A 58 -6.62 -17.75 2.99
N ASN A 59 -7.39 -16.68 2.78
CA ASN A 59 -8.01 -16.33 1.49
C ASN A 59 -8.09 -14.80 1.32
N PRO A 60 -7.06 -14.15 0.77
CA PRO A 60 -7.16 -12.73 0.49
C PRO A 60 -8.12 -12.48 -0.69
N ASP A 61 -9.27 -11.86 -0.42
CA ASP A 61 -10.27 -11.47 -1.43
C ASP A 61 -9.83 -10.29 -2.31
N GLU A 62 -8.61 -9.78 -2.11
CA GLU A 62 -8.12 -8.55 -2.72
C GLU A 62 -7.12 -8.85 -3.87
N PRO A 63 -7.37 -8.38 -5.11
CA PRO A 63 -6.56 -8.71 -6.29
C PRO A 63 -5.08 -8.31 -6.21
N MET A 64 -4.71 -7.43 -5.28
CA MET A 64 -3.40 -6.79 -5.21
C MET A 64 -2.55 -7.27 -4.03
N VAL A 65 -3.02 -8.25 -3.24
CA VAL A 65 -2.27 -8.76 -2.07
C VAL A 65 -0.88 -9.27 -2.45
N VAL A 66 -0.77 -10.02 -3.54
CA VAL A 66 0.55 -10.51 -4.00
C VAL A 66 1.49 -9.34 -4.28
N SER A 67 1.00 -8.31 -4.97
CA SER A 67 1.76 -7.09 -5.29
C SER A 67 2.19 -6.33 -4.04
N ASP A 68 1.34 -6.30 -3.01
CA ASP A 68 1.63 -5.66 -1.73
C ASP A 68 2.74 -6.38 -0.97
N VAL A 69 2.67 -7.72 -0.88
CA VAL A 69 3.71 -8.53 -0.24
C VAL A 69 5.04 -8.38 -0.98
N LEU A 70 5.02 -8.41 -2.32
CA LEU A 70 6.21 -8.15 -3.13
C LEU A 70 6.75 -6.75 -2.91
N SER A 71 5.89 -5.74 -2.84
CA SER A 71 6.28 -4.35 -2.55
C SER A 71 6.92 -4.22 -1.16
N TYR A 72 6.38 -4.91 -0.16
CA TYR A 72 6.98 -5.00 1.17
C TYR A 72 8.38 -5.62 1.11
N CYS A 73 8.56 -6.74 0.41
CA CYS A 73 9.87 -7.39 0.26
C CYS A 73 10.86 -6.47 -0.46
N ILE A 74 10.46 -5.87 -1.58
CA ILE A 74 11.30 -4.93 -2.35
C ILE A 74 11.70 -3.74 -1.49
N ASN A 75 10.75 -3.11 -0.80
CA ASN A 75 11.03 -1.97 0.07
C ASN A 75 11.92 -2.36 1.25
N THR A 76 11.77 -3.57 1.78
CA THR A 76 12.64 -4.07 2.85
C THR A 76 14.08 -4.17 2.34
N CYS A 77 14.28 -4.75 1.16
CA CYS A 77 15.60 -4.84 0.52
C CYS A 77 16.17 -3.48 0.15
N TYR A 78 15.34 -2.60 -0.44
CA TYR A 78 15.71 -1.24 -0.82
C TYR A 78 16.22 -0.47 0.40
N ASN A 79 15.53 -0.58 1.54
CA ASN A 79 15.84 0.15 2.77
C ASN A 79 17.05 -0.39 3.57
N ILE A 80 17.73 -1.45 3.12
CA ILE A 80 18.94 -1.97 3.78
C ILE A 80 20.06 -0.92 3.69
N ASN A 81 20.73 -0.65 4.81
CA ASN A 81 21.80 0.37 4.87
C ASN A 81 22.88 0.19 3.79
N ALA A 82 23.26 -1.04 3.46
CA ALA A 82 24.24 -1.33 2.42
C ALA A 82 23.74 -0.94 1.02
N VAL A 83 22.46 -1.20 0.71
CA VAL A 83 21.82 -0.80 -0.56
C VAL A 83 21.66 0.72 -0.62
N GLN A 84 21.31 1.34 0.51
CA GLN A 84 21.17 2.79 0.63
C GLN A 84 22.52 3.51 0.48
N ALA A 85 23.61 2.92 0.97
CA ALA A 85 24.94 3.50 0.86
C ALA A 85 25.45 3.58 -0.59
N THR A 86 24.86 2.82 -1.52
CA THR A 86 25.21 2.87 -2.94
C THR A 86 24.32 3.83 -3.73
N MET A 87 23.34 4.47 -3.09
CA MET A 87 22.39 5.37 -3.76
C MET A 87 22.93 6.80 -3.89
N THR A 88 22.44 7.47 -4.92
CA THR A 88 22.69 8.89 -5.19
C THR A 88 21.56 9.75 -4.61
N LYS A 89 21.79 11.06 -4.48
CA LYS A 89 20.76 12.00 -3.99
C LYS A 89 19.51 12.11 -4.88
N GLN A 90 19.55 11.59 -6.11
CA GLN A 90 18.44 11.63 -7.07
C GLN A 90 17.49 10.42 -6.92
N ASP A 91 17.83 9.46 -6.09
CA ASP A 91 17.01 8.25 -5.90
C ASP A 91 15.72 8.54 -5.11
N LYS A 92 14.68 7.74 -5.38
CA LYS A 92 13.33 7.95 -4.83
C LYS A 92 13.32 8.00 -3.30
N PRO A 93 12.41 8.80 -2.69
CA PRO A 93 12.39 9.03 -1.26
C PRO A 93 12.07 7.76 -0.46
N LYS A 94 12.54 7.76 0.79
CA LYS A 94 12.58 6.59 1.67
C LYS A 94 11.25 6.37 2.39
N VAL A 95 10.39 5.55 1.82
CA VAL A 95 9.20 5.06 2.54
C VAL A 95 9.55 3.80 3.33
N LYS A 96 9.09 3.74 4.59
CA LYS A 96 9.23 2.54 5.42
C LYS A 96 8.53 1.35 4.76
N ALA A 97 9.18 0.19 4.82
CA ALA A 97 8.56 -1.03 4.33
C ALA A 97 7.30 -1.36 5.15
N ALA A 98 6.15 -1.38 4.50
CA ALA A 98 4.87 -1.65 5.14
C ALA A 98 4.69 -3.14 5.44
N LYS A 99 4.65 -3.50 6.73
CA LYS A 99 4.60 -4.89 7.20
C LYS A 99 3.19 -5.40 7.40
N THR A 100 2.22 -4.50 7.58
CA THR A 100 0.82 -4.83 7.87
C THR A 100 -0.03 -4.62 6.61
N PRO A 101 -1.16 -5.31 6.47
CA PRO A 101 -2.10 -5.09 5.37
C PRO A 101 -2.54 -3.63 5.23
N GLU A 102 -2.82 -2.95 6.34
CA GLU A 102 -3.24 -1.55 6.33
C GLU A 102 -2.13 -0.65 5.80
N GLY A 103 -0.89 -0.86 6.28
CA GLY A 103 0.26 -0.10 5.79
C GLY A 103 0.56 -0.37 4.31
N GLN A 104 0.31 -1.60 3.85
CA GLN A 104 0.51 -1.97 2.45
C GLN A 104 -0.52 -1.31 1.55
N ARG A 105 -1.80 -1.29 1.95
CA ARG A 105 -2.86 -0.52 1.27
C ARG A 105 -2.53 0.97 1.23
N LEU A 106 -2.15 1.55 2.36
CA LEU A 106 -1.72 2.95 2.44
C LEU A 106 -0.55 3.24 1.48
N TYR A 107 0.46 2.38 1.47
CA TYR A 107 1.59 2.54 0.55
C TYR A 107 1.16 2.43 -0.92
N ARG A 108 0.24 1.53 -1.24
CA ARG A 108 -0.32 1.40 -2.59
C ARG A 108 -1.02 2.68 -3.02
N TYR A 109 -1.87 3.25 -2.16
CA TYR A 109 -2.59 4.49 -2.48
C TYR A 109 -1.65 5.70 -2.57
N TYR A 110 -0.61 5.75 -1.74
CA TYR A 110 0.50 6.70 -1.92
C TYR A 110 1.12 6.55 -3.31
N GLN A 111 1.49 5.33 -3.74
CA GLN A 111 2.07 5.11 -5.07
C GLN A 111 1.12 5.54 -6.20
N MET A 112 -0.18 5.31 -6.05
CA MET A 112 -1.21 5.75 -7.01
C MET A 112 -1.29 7.27 -7.08
N ALA A 113 -1.27 7.97 -5.94
CA ALA A 113 -1.34 9.43 -5.86
C ALA A 113 -0.14 10.11 -6.54
N GLN A 114 1.04 9.48 -6.51
CA GLN A 114 2.26 10.01 -7.14
C GLN A 114 2.23 10.04 -8.68
N VAL A 115 1.22 9.46 -9.33
CA VAL A 115 1.15 9.34 -10.80
C VAL A 115 0.66 10.62 -11.47
N GLY A 116 -0.10 11.44 -10.77
CA GLY A 116 -0.68 12.67 -11.33
C GLY A 116 -1.41 13.52 -10.30
N GLY A 117 -1.98 14.63 -10.76
CA GLY A 117 -2.77 15.50 -9.88
C GLY A 117 -4.04 14.82 -9.39
N ALA A 118 -4.41 15.04 -8.13
CA ALA A 118 -5.55 14.40 -7.46
C ALA A 118 -6.87 14.50 -8.24
N SER A 119 -7.16 15.66 -8.86
CA SER A 119 -8.36 15.84 -9.69
C SER A 119 -8.43 14.93 -10.92
N LYS A 120 -7.29 14.47 -11.44
CA LYS A 120 -7.22 13.52 -12.56
C LYS A 120 -7.32 12.07 -12.10
N LEU A 121 -7.07 11.81 -10.82
CA LEU A 121 -7.01 10.47 -10.25
C LEU A 121 -8.32 10.07 -9.56
N VAL A 122 -9.16 11.02 -9.16
CA VAL A 122 -10.42 10.77 -8.45
C VAL A 122 -11.33 9.76 -9.16
N GLU A 123 -11.50 9.87 -10.47
CA GLU A 123 -12.29 8.91 -11.27
C GLU A 123 -11.69 7.50 -11.21
N ALA A 124 -10.37 7.39 -11.22
CA ALA A 124 -9.68 6.11 -11.20
C ALA A 124 -9.66 5.46 -9.81
N PHE A 125 -9.52 6.25 -8.74
CA PHE A 125 -9.61 5.79 -7.36
C PHE A 125 -11.02 5.26 -7.05
N ASN A 126 -12.05 5.95 -7.52
CA ASN A 126 -13.45 5.57 -7.29
C ASN A 126 -14.03 4.61 -8.33
N ALA A 127 -13.20 4.07 -9.24
CA ALA A 127 -13.66 3.14 -10.25
C ALA A 127 -14.20 1.86 -9.61
N LYS A 128 -15.39 1.45 -10.06
CA LYS A 128 -16.09 0.23 -9.62
C LYS A 128 -16.09 -0.80 -10.74
N ASN A 129 -16.08 -2.08 -10.38
CA ASN A 129 -16.25 -3.17 -11.34
C ASN A 129 -17.72 -3.29 -11.78
N MET A 130 -18.01 -4.18 -12.73
CA MET A 130 -19.38 -4.39 -13.24
C MET A 130 -20.41 -4.83 -12.18
N ARG A 131 -19.96 -5.27 -11.00
CA ARG A 131 -20.80 -5.65 -9.85
C ARG A 131 -20.91 -4.53 -8.81
N GLY A 132 -20.42 -3.33 -9.10
CA GLY A 132 -20.41 -2.19 -8.19
C GLY A 132 -19.34 -2.24 -7.09
N LYS A 133 -18.49 -3.28 -7.04
CA LYS A 133 -17.40 -3.36 -6.04
C LYS A 133 -16.24 -2.44 -6.46
N PRO A 134 -15.73 -1.56 -5.59
CA PRO A 134 -14.60 -0.69 -5.92
C PRO A 134 -13.34 -1.51 -6.22
N TYR A 135 -12.56 -1.06 -7.20
CA TYR A 135 -11.22 -1.61 -7.45
C TYR A 135 -10.23 -1.20 -6.35
N PHE A 136 -10.43 -0.02 -5.77
CA PHE A 136 -9.62 0.54 -4.70
C PHE A 136 -10.56 0.98 -3.57
N PRO A 137 -10.89 0.07 -2.64
CA PRO A 137 -11.81 0.38 -1.55
C PRO A 137 -11.33 1.60 -0.77
N HIS A 138 -12.24 2.56 -0.55
CA HIS A 138 -12.03 3.58 0.46
C HIS A 138 -11.99 2.90 1.83
N THR A 139 -11.03 3.30 2.66
CA THR A 139 -10.85 2.66 3.96
C THR A 139 -10.51 3.69 5.02
N ASN A 140 -11.25 3.63 6.12
CA ASN A 140 -10.99 4.40 7.33
C ASN A 140 -9.57 4.21 7.89
N ASP A 141 -8.95 3.05 7.67
CA ASP A 141 -7.58 2.81 8.10
C ASP A 141 -6.57 3.72 7.40
N VAL A 142 -6.84 4.17 6.18
CA VAL A 142 -5.95 5.10 5.47
C VAL A 142 -6.12 6.51 6.01
N ILE A 143 -7.36 6.95 6.15
CA ILE A 143 -7.73 8.30 6.62
C ILE A 143 -7.26 8.53 8.05
N LYS A 144 -7.52 7.59 8.97
CA LYS A 144 -7.17 7.72 10.38
C LYS A 144 -5.68 7.92 10.64
N ASN A 145 -4.83 7.49 9.70
CA ASN A 145 -3.38 7.64 9.83
C ASN A 145 -2.82 8.78 8.96
N LEU A 146 -3.67 9.57 8.28
CA LEU A 146 -3.27 10.78 7.56
C LEU A 146 -3.77 12.01 8.32
N GLU A 147 -2.87 12.94 8.60
CA GLU A 147 -3.22 14.25 9.17
C GLU A 147 -3.88 15.08 8.06
N LEU A 148 -5.21 14.97 7.95
CA LEU A 148 -5.99 15.75 6.99
C LEU A 148 -6.28 17.18 7.46
N GLU A 149 -6.04 17.47 8.74
CA GLU A 149 -6.46 18.70 9.43
C GLU A 149 -5.90 19.97 8.78
N ASP A 150 -4.66 19.92 8.26
CA ASP A 150 -4.05 21.06 7.56
C ASP A 150 -4.67 21.34 6.17
N LEU A 151 -5.26 20.33 5.52
CA LEU A 151 -5.87 20.46 4.20
C LEU A 151 -7.32 20.96 4.23
N TYR A 152 -7.99 20.81 5.37
CA TYR A 152 -9.30 21.42 5.63
C TYR A 152 -9.18 22.90 6.06
N SER A 153 -7.96 23.39 6.32
CA SER A 153 -7.70 24.75 6.79
C SER A 153 -7.58 25.81 5.69
N ASP A 154 -7.73 25.43 4.40
CA ASP A 154 -7.88 26.40 3.32
C ASP A 154 -9.24 27.12 3.49
N GLU A 155 -9.21 28.22 4.25
CA GLU A 155 -10.30 29.16 4.56
C GLU A 155 -10.92 29.86 3.32
N ASN A 156 -10.80 29.29 2.12
CA ASN A 156 -11.32 29.85 0.87
C ASN A 156 -12.30 28.92 0.11
N PHE A 157 -12.79 27.83 0.71
CA PHE A 157 -13.80 26.97 0.06
C PHE A 157 -15.25 27.34 0.38
N TRP A 158 -15.51 28.22 1.35
CA TRP A 158 -16.87 28.66 1.72
C TRP A 158 -17.25 30.03 1.15
N GLU A 159 -17.01 30.28 -0.13
CA GLU A 159 -17.80 31.30 -0.86
C GLU A 159 -18.86 30.60 -1.72
N GLY A 160 -20.01 30.35 -1.09
CA GLY A 160 -21.35 30.27 -1.67
C GLY A 160 -21.52 29.56 -3.01
N ASP A 161 -21.93 28.30 -2.95
CA ASP A 161 -22.79 27.72 -3.98
C ASP A 161 -23.86 26.88 -3.29
N ASP A 162 -25.11 27.38 -3.28
CA ASP A 162 -26.30 26.65 -2.81
C ASP A 162 -26.69 25.58 -3.84
N GLY A 163 -25.73 24.74 -4.23
CA GLY A 163 -25.94 23.55 -5.03
C GLY A 163 -26.66 22.48 -4.20
N PRO A 164 -27.41 21.56 -4.83
CA PRO A 164 -28.05 20.47 -4.10
C PRO A 164 -26.96 19.73 -3.30
N GLU A 165 -27.23 19.50 -2.01
CA GLU A 165 -26.42 18.62 -1.16
C GLU A 165 -26.34 17.25 -1.85
N GLU A 166 -25.30 17.04 -2.66
CA GLU A 166 -24.95 15.70 -3.14
C GLU A 166 -24.59 14.93 -1.87
N GLU A 167 -25.35 13.87 -1.56
CA GLU A 167 -24.97 12.93 -0.51
C GLU A 167 -23.54 12.48 -0.82
N GLU A 168 -22.55 13.00 -0.09
CA GLU A 168 -21.18 12.54 -0.19
C GLU A 168 -21.20 11.07 0.23
N ASP A 169 -21.18 10.16 -0.75
CA ASP A 169 -21.01 8.74 -0.52
C ASP A 169 -19.75 8.58 0.37
N GLU A 170 -19.92 8.29 1.66
CA GLU A 170 -18.83 8.15 2.65
C GLU A 170 -17.75 7.13 2.23
N ASP A 171 -18.05 6.30 1.24
CA ASP A 171 -17.19 5.26 0.67
C ASP A 171 -16.40 5.70 -0.59
N GLN A 172 -16.39 7.01 -0.94
CA GLN A 172 -15.64 7.55 -2.07
C GLN A 172 -14.40 8.35 -1.65
N TRP A 173 -13.32 8.20 -2.41
CA TRP A 173 -12.13 9.03 -2.30
C TRP A 173 -12.39 10.44 -2.79
N SER A 174 -12.20 11.41 -1.91
CA SER A 174 -12.19 12.83 -2.23
C SER A 174 -10.86 13.28 -2.86
N ILE A 175 -10.87 14.44 -3.52
CA ILE A 175 -9.65 15.08 -4.04
C ILE A 175 -8.68 15.40 -2.88
N THR A 176 -9.20 15.79 -1.72
CA THR A 176 -8.42 16.17 -0.54
C THR A 176 -7.66 14.97 0.03
N GLU A 177 -8.32 13.81 0.18
CA GLU A 177 -7.65 12.59 0.63
C GLU A 177 -6.57 12.12 -0.36
N ILE A 178 -6.84 12.22 -1.66
CA ILE A 178 -5.84 11.89 -2.69
C ILE A 178 -4.66 12.88 -2.66
N ARG A 179 -4.89 14.16 -2.32
CA ARG A 179 -3.81 15.12 -2.11
C ARG A 179 -2.99 14.78 -0.86
N ALA A 180 -3.63 14.39 0.24
CA ALA A 180 -2.93 13.98 1.46
C ALA A 180 -1.99 12.78 1.21
N LEU A 181 -2.42 11.84 0.35
CA LEU A 181 -1.59 10.72 -0.09
C LEU A 181 -0.34 11.13 -0.87
N ASN A 182 -0.18 12.39 -1.29
CA ASN A 182 1.06 12.88 -1.88
C ASN A 182 2.12 13.30 -0.85
N ASP A 183 1.74 13.46 0.42
CA ASP A 183 2.68 13.76 1.48
C ASP A 183 3.47 12.51 1.86
N HIS A 184 4.70 12.45 1.35
CA HIS A 184 5.63 11.36 1.64
C HIS A 184 5.96 11.24 3.13
N GLU A 185 6.15 12.36 3.84
CA GLU A 185 6.55 12.33 5.25
C GLU A 185 5.41 11.80 6.13
N ALA A 186 4.19 12.32 5.90
CA ALA A 186 2.99 11.85 6.58
C ALA A 186 2.77 10.35 6.33
N VAL A 187 2.79 9.90 5.06
CA VAL A 187 2.61 8.48 4.72
C VAL A 187 3.69 7.60 5.33
N SER A 188 4.97 8.02 5.29
CA SER A 188 6.06 7.24 5.86
C SER A 188 5.95 7.12 7.39
N GLN A 189 5.52 8.19 8.06
CA GLN A 189 5.28 8.19 9.51
C GLN A 189 4.06 7.32 9.88
N ALA A 190 2.96 7.43 9.14
CA ALA A 190 1.78 6.58 9.29
C ALA A 190 2.11 5.08 9.16
N ILE A 191 2.86 4.69 8.12
CA ILE A 191 3.32 3.31 7.94
C ILE A 191 4.20 2.86 9.11
N LYS A 192 5.05 3.74 9.63
CA LYS A 192 5.90 3.43 10.78
C LYS A 192 5.04 3.14 12.03
N GLU A 193 4.03 3.96 12.28
CA GLU A 193 3.13 3.77 13.43
C GLU A 193 2.31 2.48 13.32
N LEU A 194 1.78 2.17 12.14
CA LEU A 194 1.11 0.90 11.86
C LEU A 194 2.04 -0.29 12.13
N ASN A 195 3.29 -0.21 11.66
CA ASN A 195 4.29 -1.23 11.90
C ASN A 195 4.63 -1.38 13.39
N GLU A 196 4.80 -0.27 14.12
CA GLU A 196 5.14 -0.29 15.56
C GLU A 196 3.97 -0.79 16.42
N ARG A 197 2.73 -0.50 16.01
CA ARG A 197 1.51 -1.00 16.66
C ARG A 197 1.37 -2.51 16.52
N ALA A 198 1.59 -3.05 15.32
CA ALA A 198 1.51 -4.49 15.07
C ALA A 198 2.73 -5.26 15.61
N PHE A 199 3.92 -4.65 15.56
CA PHE A 199 5.18 -5.28 15.95
C PHE A 199 5.99 -4.35 16.87
N PRO A 200 5.58 -4.19 18.14
CA PRO A 200 6.23 -3.28 19.06
C PRO A 200 7.67 -3.74 19.33
N THR A 201 8.64 -2.91 18.95
CA THR A 201 10.03 -3.16 19.30
C THR A 201 10.19 -2.90 20.80
N THR A 202 10.30 -3.95 21.61
CA THR A 202 10.56 -3.84 23.04
C THR A 202 11.92 -3.19 23.30
N LYS A 203 11.98 -1.86 23.38
CA LYS A 203 13.07 -1.18 24.08
C LYS A 203 12.85 -1.32 25.59
N LYS A 204 12.95 -2.54 26.12
CA LYS A 204 13.22 -2.70 27.56
C LYS A 204 14.61 -2.11 27.80
N LYS A 205 14.67 -0.84 28.23
CA LYS A 205 15.83 -0.31 28.95
C LYS A 205 16.04 -1.25 30.13
N ARG A 206 17.01 -2.17 30.03
CA ARG A 206 17.56 -2.83 31.21
C ARG A 206 18.21 -1.72 32.01
N SER A 207 17.49 -1.18 32.99
CA SER A 207 18.07 -0.38 34.05
C SER A 207 19.25 -1.18 34.59
N LYS A 208 20.46 -0.64 34.46
CA LYS A 208 21.62 -1.15 35.18
C LYS A 208 21.27 -1.03 36.67
N THR A 209 20.85 -2.13 37.29
CA THR A 209 20.97 -2.24 38.74
C THR A 209 22.46 -2.26 39.01
N ILE A 210 22.96 -1.11 39.45
CA ILE A 210 24.27 -0.98 40.07
C ILE A 210 24.18 -1.83 41.33
N LEU A 211 24.73 -3.05 41.29
CA LEU A 211 25.10 -3.77 42.50
C LEU A 211 26.28 -3.00 43.09
N SER A 212 25.98 -2.08 43.98
CA SER A 212 26.96 -1.42 44.83
C SER A 212 27.72 -2.47 45.62
N SER A 213 29.03 -2.43 45.47
CA SER A 213 30.02 -3.18 46.22
C SER A 213 29.82 -3.09 47.73
N GLY A 214 29.63 -4.23 48.39
CA GLY A 214 29.94 -4.42 49.81
C GLY A 214 31.14 -5.37 49.92
N ARG A 215 32.35 -4.80 49.91
CA ARG A 215 33.57 -5.50 50.33
C ARG A 215 33.71 -5.20 51.82
N ASP A 216 33.14 -6.04 52.67
CA ASP A 216 33.47 -6.04 54.09
C ASP A 216 34.75 -6.85 54.29
N THR A 217 35.87 -6.13 54.30
CA THR A 217 37.09 -6.56 54.96
C THR A 217 36.89 -6.42 56.47
N LYS A 218 37.00 -7.52 57.22
CA LYS A 218 37.37 -7.45 58.63
C LYS A 218 38.49 -8.43 58.90
N ASP A 219 39.69 -7.85 58.97
CA ASP A 219 40.84 -8.45 59.59
C ASP A 219 40.63 -8.58 61.11
N ARG A 220 41.14 -9.70 61.62
CA ARG A 220 41.80 -10.00 62.91
C ARG A 220 41.70 -8.95 64.03
N ASP A 221 41.29 -9.43 65.20
CA ASP A 221 42.19 -9.61 66.35
C ASP A 221 41.89 -10.97 67.02
#